data_AF-A0A7W5A189-F1
#
_entry.id   AF-A0A7W5A189-F1
#
_cell.length_a   1.000
_cell.length_b   1.000
_cell.length_c   1.000
_cell.angle_alpha   90.00
_cell.angle_beta   90.00
_cell.angle_gamma   90.00
#
_symmetry.space_group_name_H-M   'P 1'
#
loop_
_entity.id
_entity.type
_entity.pdbx_description
1 polymer ?
#
loop_
_entity_poly.entity_id
_entity_poly.type
_entity_poly.pdbx_seq_one_letter_code
_entity_poly.pdbx_strand_id
1 'polypeptide(L)'
;MTNLPDRLKSVVARLRSGGQVESPTGVYLREPTGLRRLPGTPELLPSLGYFGGIGASYLSVPVKGRVSQINAHLPAKFTGQVDLRGFELYAAGKPVRVEPAAQSVMQSSAAPTQPQGADPFNYGTLRTRREDGPWWTVSLAQPVEADELRVYNRRDGWGVRSRRLTIAIADADDTFHTLRSVDSDSSVERTLALVSRLTGRDVGREVLESEDASRQAHVEIVADLARLAEKGLLTDDAEEQRLLTALVPTRLAEDATLSDDEWALAGHLLAAERLRVPATATSMQAYQLVLRSTTDLRRLETAVNRAAVAIGGEEAVLTRHGFRDVGVLRKHSADYVTTMRHATELLAEQGLPAMMAYGTLLGVVRENDFLAHDDDVDMLIPLEAATREEAEPVLATLRAMIAERGWKVSRPNNQLNFHITDPATRLHIDLFPLLVGGAETTLHMEKMKLRPIATSLVLPPTELTFKGANLLAPADPEGFLAERYGPTWGTPNPFYDWPWKLSDTED
;
A
#
# COMPACT_ATOMS: atom_id res chain seq x y z
N MET A 1 -2.18 33.83 30.29
CA MET A 1 -1.63 33.07 31.43
C MET A 1 -2.78 32.40 32.15
N THR A 2 -3.14 31.20 31.72
CA THR A 2 -4.18 30.38 32.34
C THR A 2 -3.46 29.16 32.89
N ASN A 3 -3.46 29.01 34.22
CA ASN A 3 -2.75 27.95 34.92
C ASN A 3 -3.29 26.58 34.47
N LEU A 4 -2.43 25.76 33.87
CA LEU A 4 -2.68 24.33 33.70
C LEU A 4 -2.85 23.68 35.10
N PRO A 5 -3.79 22.74 35.29
CA PRO A 5 -3.91 21.99 36.53
C PRO A 5 -2.63 21.21 36.83
N ASP A 6 -2.18 21.21 38.09
CA ASP A 6 -0.93 20.58 38.55
C ASP A 6 -0.82 19.07 38.23
N ARG A 7 -1.93 18.40 37.90
CA ARG A 7 -1.94 17.02 37.40
C ARG A 7 -1.26 16.85 36.04
N LEU A 8 -1.26 17.86 35.15
CA LEU A 8 -0.62 17.75 33.82
C LEU A 8 0.91 17.85 33.90
N LYS A 9 1.44 18.69 34.80
CA LYS A 9 2.89 18.83 35.01
C LYS A 9 3.52 17.53 35.53
N SER A 10 2.80 16.79 36.39
CA SER A 10 3.29 15.53 36.95
C SER A 10 3.30 14.37 35.95
N VAL A 11 2.39 14.38 34.96
CA VAL A 11 2.35 13.39 33.87
C VAL A 11 3.51 13.61 32.89
N VAL A 12 3.77 14.86 32.48
CA VAL A 12 4.90 15.21 31.61
C VAL A 12 6.26 14.89 32.27
N ALA A 13 6.38 15.08 33.59
CA ALA A 13 7.57 14.70 34.34
C ALA A 13 7.76 13.17 34.48
N ARG A 14 6.67 12.40 34.60
CA ARG A 14 6.72 10.92 34.70
C ARG A 14 6.98 10.21 33.37
N LEU A 15 6.58 10.82 32.24
CA LEU A 15 6.93 10.33 30.90
C LEU A 15 8.46 10.33 30.67
N ARG A 16 9.21 11.19 31.36
CA ARG A 16 10.68 11.23 31.33
C ARG A 16 11.37 10.20 32.22
N SER A 17 10.66 9.53 33.14
CA SER A 17 11.26 8.70 34.19
C SER A 17 10.95 7.20 34.13
N GLY A 18 10.43 6.68 33.00
CA GLY A 18 10.36 5.23 32.74
C GLY A 18 9.48 4.38 33.68
N GLY A 19 8.56 4.99 34.44
CA GLY A 19 7.56 4.25 35.23
C GLY A 19 6.40 3.77 34.38
N GLN A 20 5.67 2.73 34.84
CA GLN A 20 4.43 2.25 34.20
C GLN A 20 3.52 3.43 33.82
N VAL A 21 3.30 3.59 32.52
CA VAL A 21 2.65 4.75 31.92
C VAL A 21 1.13 4.58 32.05
N GLU A 22 0.51 5.35 32.95
CA GLU A 22 -0.93 5.60 32.87
C GLU A 22 -1.25 6.22 31.49
N SER A 23 -2.28 5.70 30.84
CA SER A 23 -2.73 6.15 29.53
C SER A 23 -2.86 7.68 29.48
N PRO A 24 -2.27 8.39 28.50
CA PRO A 24 -2.50 9.82 28.33
C PRO A 24 -3.88 10.10 27.71
N THR A 25 -4.78 9.12 27.65
CA THR A 25 -6.16 9.25 27.13
C THR A 25 -7.00 10.32 27.83
N GLY A 26 -6.63 10.78 29.03
CA GLY A 26 -7.23 11.97 29.65
C GLY A 26 -6.83 13.31 29.01
N VAL A 27 -5.74 13.34 28.24
CA VAL A 27 -5.19 14.52 27.54
C VAL A 27 -5.68 14.59 26.08
N TYR A 28 -6.06 13.46 25.48
CA TYR A 28 -6.48 13.36 24.08
C TYR A 28 -8.01 13.22 23.96
N LEU A 29 -8.72 14.33 24.20
CA LEU A 29 -10.16 14.40 23.91
C LEU A 29 -10.34 14.29 22.39
N ARG A 30 -11.20 13.37 21.95
CA ARG A 30 -11.58 13.19 20.54
C ARG A 30 -12.54 14.28 20.10
N GLU A 31 -12.65 14.47 18.78
CA GLU A 31 -13.75 15.27 18.22
C GLU A 31 -15.10 14.63 18.58
N PRO A 32 -16.20 15.41 18.62
CA PRO A 32 -17.55 14.87 18.79
C PRO A 32 -17.84 13.73 17.80
N THR A 33 -18.54 12.70 18.28
CA THR A 33 -18.87 11.47 17.52
C THR A 33 -20.32 11.05 17.75
N GLY A 34 -21.21 12.02 17.99
CA GLY A 34 -22.63 11.79 18.24
C GLY A 34 -23.35 11.17 17.04
N LEU A 35 -23.15 11.72 15.85
CA LEU A 35 -23.77 11.26 14.59
C LEU A 35 -23.36 9.84 14.26
N ARG A 36 -22.11 9.47 14.56
CA ARG A 36 -21.66 8.10 14.36
C ARG A 36 -22.45 7.05 15.16
N ARG A 37 -23.03 7.44 16.30
CA ARG A 37 -23.79 6.52 17.16
C ARG A 37 -25.24 6.36 16.70
N LEU A 38 -25.68 7.15 15.73
CA LEU A 38 -27.01 7.02 15.15
C LEU A 38 -27.10 5.70 14.36
N PRO A 39 -28.25 5.02 14.42
CA PRO A 39 -28.41 3.69 13.85
C PRO A 39 -28.31 3.67 12.32
N GLY A 40 -28.72 4.74 11.64
CA GLY A 40 -28.65 4.85 10.18
C GLY A 40 -27.24 5.15 9.64
N THR A 41 -26.30 5.62 10.47
CA THR A 41 -24.94 5.92 10.01
C THR A 41 -24.19 4.75 9.38
N PRO A 42 -24.15 3.53 9.95
CA PRO A 42 -23.55 2.38 9.28
C PRO A 42 -24.29 1.96 8.00
N GLU A 43 -25.60 2.22 7.90
CA GLU A 43 -26.39 1.90 6.71
C GLU A 43 -26.11 2.88 5.56
N LEU A 44 -25.99 4.18 5.87
CA LEU A 44 -25.69 5.20 4.87
C LEU A 44 -24.20 5.25 4.49
N LEU A 45 -23.32 5.12 5.48
CA LEU A 45 -21.87 5.27 5.34
C LEU A 45 -21.15 4.00 5.81
N PRO A 46 -21.29 2.87 5.08
CA PRO A 46 -20.80 1.55 5.51
C PRO A 46 -19.29 1.51 5.78
N SER A 47 -18.52 2.41 5.17
CA SER A 47 -17.07 2.55 5.34
C SER A 47 -16.64 3.81 6.09
N LEU A 48 -17.55 4.51 6.81
CA LEU A 48 -17.22 5.70 7.60
C LEU A 48 -15.92 5.55 8.42
N GLY A 49 -15.03 6.51 8.26
CA GLY A 49 -13.72 6.58 8.92
C GLY A 49 -12.60 5.81 8.21
N TYR A 50 -12.87 5.18 7.07
CA TYR A 50 -11.82 4.58 6.26
C TYR A 50 -10.95 5.66 5.58
N PHE A 51 -9.67 5.34 5.39
CA PHE A 51 -8.70 6.08 4.60
C PHE A 51 -7.60 5.11 4.14
N GLY A 52 -6.95 5.42 3.02
CA GLY A 52 -5.96 4.55 2.38
C GLY A 52 -4.56 4.59 3.00
N GLY A 53 -3.66 3.81 2.40
CA GLY A 53 -2.27 3.62 2.81
C GLY A 53 -1.23 3.85 1.72
N ILE A 54 -1.58 4.61 0.68
CA ILE A 54 -0.80 4.84 -0.54
C ILE A 54 -0.68 6.33 -0.86
N GLY A 55 0.22 6.70 -1.78
CA GLY A 55 0.42 8.11 -2.17
C GLY A 55 -0.83 8.78 -2.76
N ALA A 56 -1.72 8.01 -3.39
CA ALA A 56 -3.00 8.54 -3.87
C ALA A 56 -4.08 8.61 -2.78
N SER A 57 -3.97 7.88 -1.67
CA SER A 57 -5.04 7.76 -0.68
C SER A 57 -4.46 7.60 0.71
N TYR A 58 -4.63 8.64 1.52
CA TYR A 58 -4.12 8.80 2.88
C TYR A 58 -5.03 9.73 3.68
N LEU A 59 -4.82 9.82 4.99
CA LEU A 59 -5.47 10.84 5.81
C LEU A 59 -4.56 12.07 5.91
N SER A 60 -4.99 13.20 5.34
CA SER A 60 -4.29 14.48 5.45
C SER A 60 -4.64 15.18 6.77
N VAL A 61 -3.70 15.50 7.64
CA VAL A 61 -3.97 16.24 8.88
C VAL A 61 -3.31 17.62 8.77
N PRO A 62 -4.09 18.70 8.60
CA PRO A 62 -3.53 20.05 8.55
C PRO A 62 -2.82 20.40 9.85
N VAL A 63 -1.64 20.98 9.75
CA VAL A 63 -0.78 21.34 10.88
C VAL A 63 -0.53 22.84 10.88
N LYS A 64 -0.32 23.43 12.05
CA LYS A 64 0.03 24.85 12.20
C LYS A 64 1.39 24.99 12.86
N GLY A 65 2.43 25.25 12.07
CA GLY A 65 3.77 25.60 12.54
C GLY A 65 4.63 24.38 12.89
N ARG A 66 5.26 24.42 14.07
CA ARG A 66 6.26 23.42 14.47
C ARG A 66 5.63 22.24 15.19
N VAL A 67 5.84 21.03 14.69
CA VAL A 67 5.43 19.77 15.31
C VAL A 67 6.51 19.28 16.26
N SER A 68 6.19 19.02 17.53
CA SER A 68 7.08 18.29 18.43
C SER A 68 6.67 16.83 18.62
N GLN A 69 5.36 16.54 18.61
CA GLN A 69 4.84 15.20 18.85
C GLN A 69 3.64 14.90 17.95
N ILE A 70 3.52 13.63 17.56
CA ILE A 70 2.38 13.07 16.86
C ILE A 70 1.87 11.91 17.70
N ASN A 71 0.60 11.95 18.09
CA ASN A 71 -0.06 10.85 18.77
C ASN A 71 -1.14 10.27 17.85
N ALA A 72 -1.25 8.93 17.83
CA ALA A 72 -2.43 8.29 17.33
C ALA A 72 -3.03 7.35 18.36
N HIS A 73 -4.35 7.40 18.48
CA HIS A 73 -5.05 6.61 19.49
C HIS A 73 -6.46 6.22 19.04
N LEU A 74 -6.95 5.15 19.66
CA LEU A 74 -8.35 4.74 19.59
C LEU A 74 -9.14 5.26 20.82
N PRO A 75 -10.49 5.20 20.81
CA PRO A 75 -11.26 5.60 21.98
C PRO A 75 -10.88 4.76 23.21
N ALA A 76 -10.81 5.38 24.38
CA ALA A 76 -10.35 4.72 25.62
C ALA A 76 -11.11 3.43 25.97
N LYS A 77 -12.41 3.35 25.64
CA LYS A 77 -13.28 2.18 25.89
C LYS A 77 -13.54 1.33 24.64
N PHE A 78 -12.72 1.48 23.60
CA PHE A 78 -12.84 0.72 22.38
C PHE A 78 -11.69 -0.28 22.28
N THR A 79 -12.04 -1.57 22.28
CA THR A 79 -11.08 -2.65 22.06
C THR A 79 -10.68 -2.68 20.59
N GLY A 80 -9.43 -2.38 20.30
CA GLY A 80 -8.92 -2.33 18.94
C GLY A 80 -7.41 -2.40 18.89
N GLN A 81 -6.86 -1.99 17.76
CA GLN A 81 -5.43 -1.98 17.50
C GLN A 81 -5.11 -0.74 16.69
N VAL A 82 -4.05 -0.01 17.05
CA VAL A 82 -3.47 0.96 16.12
C VAL A 82 -2.46 0.22 15.25
N ASP A 83 -2.70 0.21 13.95
CA ASP A 83 -1.91 -0.52 12.96
C ASP A 83 -1.79 0.33 11.71
N LEU A 84 -0.72 1.13 11.66
CA LEU A 84 -0.51 2.15 10.64
C LEU A 84 0.81 1.90 9.96
N ARG A 85 0.85 2.11 8.65
CA ARG A 85 2.05 1.91 7.84
C ARG A 85 3.11 2.94 8.20
N GLY A 86 2.70 4.20 8.39
CA GLY A 86 3.59 5.30 8.77
C GLY A 86 3.00 6.68 8.50
N PHE A 87 3.86 7.70 8.58
CA PHE A 87 3.55 9.10 8.36
C PHE A 87 4.56 9.76 7.44
N GLU A 88 4.17 10.89 6.86
CA GLU A 88 5.07 11.85 6.26
C GLU A 88 4.68 13.25 6.72
N LEU A 89 5.66 14.09 7.08
CA LEU A 89 5.44 15.51 7.31
C LEU A 89 5.72 16.27 6.02
N TYR A 90 4.94 17.30 5.74
CA TYR A 90 5.10 18.19 4.60
C TYR A 90 5.16 19.64 5.06
N ALA A 91 5.97 20.43 4.35
CA ALA A 91 6.02 21.88 4.47
C ALA A 91 6.05 22.49 3.07
N ALA A 92 5.11 23.38 2.77
CA ALA A 92 4.92 24.01 1.46
C ALA A 92 4.91 22.97 0.32
N GLY A 93 4.21 21.86 0.53
CA GLY A 93 4.06 20.78 -0.45
C GLY A 93 5.29 19.89 -0.64
N LYS A 94 6.35 20.04 0.16
CA LYS A 94 7.55 19.19 0.09
C LYS A 94 7.66 18.30 1.33
N PRO A 95 8.05 17.02 1.18
CA PRO A 95 8.25 16.14 2.31
C PRO A 95 9.41 16.63 3.18
N VAL A 96 9.20 16.65 4.49
CA VAL A 96 10.20 17.00 5.50
C VAL A 96 10.79 15.71 6.04
N ARG A 97 12.09 15.54 5.83
CA ARG A 97 12.81 14.33 6.25
C ARG A 97 13.04 14.33 7.76
N VAL A 98 12.61 13.28 8.42
CA VAL A 98 12.89 13.00 9.84
C VAL A 98 13.81 11.79 9.91
N GLU A 99 15.03 11.98 10.40
CA GLU A 99 15.97 10.87 10.57
C GLU A 99 15.53 9.92 11.71
N PRO A 100 15.78 8.61 11.62
CA PRO A 100 15.46 7.66 12.69
C PRO A 100 16.03 8.07 14.06
N ALA A 101 17.23 8.66 14.08
CA ALA A 101 17.88 9.12 15.31
C ALA A 101 17.27 10.42 15.89
N ALA A 102 16.47 11.14 15.11
CA ALA A 102 15.84 12.41 15.50
C ALA A 102 14.40 12.23 16.01
N GLN A 103 14.00 10.99 16.32
CA GLN A 103 12.67 10.67 16.84
C GLN A 103 12.74 9.55 17.88
N SER A 104 11.70 9.46 18.72
CA SER A 104 11.47 8.31 19.58
C SER A 104 9.99 7.93 19.56
N VAL A 105 9.70 6.64 19.75
CA VAL A 105 8.34 6.10 19.75
C VAL A 105 8.02 5.54 21.13
N MET A 106 6.92 5.98 21.70
CA MET A 106 6.28 5.36 22.87
C MET A 106 4.95 4.75 22.44
N GLN A 107 4.62 3.57 22.92
CA GLN A 107 3.35 2.89 22.60
C GLN A 107 2.78 2.17 23.82
N SER A 108 1.46 2.08 23.89
CA SER A 108 0.75 1.36 24.96
C SER A 108 1.17 -0.11 25.04
N SER A 109 1.40 -0.73 23.89
CA SER A 109 1.92 -2.07 23.75
C SER A 109 2.53 -2.27 22.37
N ALA A 110 3.37 -3.29 22.20
CA ALA A 110 3.87 -3.73 20.90
C ALA A 110 3.26 -5.09 20.54
N ALA A 111 2.71 -5.22 19.33
CA ALA A 111 2.31 -6.54 18.82
C ALA A 111 3.53 -7.42 18.55
N PRO A 112 3.42 -8.75 18.76
CA PRO A 112 4.49 -9.68 18.38
C PRO A 112 4.85 -9.64 16.88
N THR A 113 3.93 -9.19 16.03
CA THR A 113 4.12 -9.07 14.58
C THR A 113 4.60 -7.70 14.12
N GLN A 114 4.91 -6.77 15.05
CA GLN A 114 5.55 -5.51 14.69
C GLN A 114 6.99 -5.76 14.22
N PRO A 115 7.42 -5.21 13.07
CA PRO A 115 8.80 -5.34 12.61
C PRO A 115 9.81 -4.77 13.63
N GLN A 116 10.95 -5.43 13.78
CA GLN A 116 12.06 -4.90 14.57
C GLN A 116 12.59 -3.63 13.92
N GLY A 117 12.80 -2.57 14.71
CA GLY A 117 13.26 -1.28 14.19
C GLY A 117 12.19 -0.51 13.41
N ALA A 118 10.90 -0.76 13.65
CA ALA A 118 9.80 -0.03 13.03
C ALA A 118 9.99 1.49 13.12
N ASP A 119 10.17 2.13 11.96
CA ASP A 119 10.29 3.57 11.81
C ASP A 119 8.99 4.14 11.21
N PRO A 120 8.25 4.99 11.94
CA PRO A 120 7.00 5.55 11.44
C PRO A 120 7.17 6.48 10.23
N PHE A 121 8.33 7.13 10.02
CA PHE A 121 8.58 7.99 8.87
C PHE A 121 9.19 7.26 7.66
N ASN A 122 9.52 5.98 7.82
CA ASN A 122 10.05 5.13 6.75
C ASN A 122 9.18 3.87 6.52
N TYR A 123 7.86 4.02 6.69
CA TYR A 123 6.87 2.96 6.47
C TYR A 123 7.10 1.66 7.26
N GLY A 124 7.78 1.73 8.41
CA GLY A 124 8.17 0.58 9.24
C GLY A 124 7.05 -0.12 10.00
N THR A 125 5.81 0.36 9.85
CA THR A 125 4.58 -0.15 10.48
C THR A 125 4.61 -0.15 12.02
N LEU A 126 3.87 0.78 12.63
CA LEU A 126 3.63 0.78 14.08
C LEU A 126 2.36 -0.02 14.40
N ARG A 127 2.48 -1.01 15.29
CA ARG A 127 1.40 -1.95 15.60
C ARG A 127 1.31 -2.26 17.09
N THR A 128 0.24 -1.78 17.73
CA THR A 128 -0.07 -2.13 19.12
C THR A 128 -0.62 -3.55 19.22
N ARG A 129 -0.74 -4.12 20.43
CA ARG A 129 -1.61 -5.29 20.64
C ARG A 129 -3.07 -4.90 20.46
N ARG A 130 -3.95 -5.91 20.39
CA ARG A 130 -5.39 -5.69 20.53
C ARG A 130 -5.69 -5.46 22.00
N GLU A 131 -6.11 -4.25 22.36
CA GLU A 131 -6.37 -3.81 23.73
C GLU A 131 -7.39 -2.67 23.75
N ASP A 132 -7.79 -2.20 24.94
CA ASP A 132 -8.70 -1.07 25.09
C ASP A 132 -7.93 0.25 24.99
N GLY A 133 -8.39 1.14 24.10
CA GLY A 133 -7.79 2.44 23.91
C GLY A 133 -6.29 2.44 23.57
N PRO A 134 -5.81 1.59 22.64
CA PRO A 134 -4.41 1.56 22.26
C PRO A 134 -3.98 2.90 21.68
N TRP A 135 -2.71 3.22 21.89
CA TRP A 135 -2.11 4.47 21.43
C TRP A 135 -0.61 4.32 21.19
N TRP A 136 -0.07 5.22 20.38
CA TRP A 136 1.36 5.50 20.34
C TRP A 136 1.59 7.01 20.18
N THR A 137 2.76 7.46 20.59
CA THR A 137 3.27 8.82 20.43
C THR A 137 4.65 8.76 19.81
N VAL A 138 4.86 9.51 18.73
CA VAL A 138 6.16 9.81 18.15
C VAL A 138 6.59 11.19 18.65
N SER A 139 7.74 11.27 19.30
CA SER A 139 8.33 12.53 19.76
C SER A 139 9.55 12.87 18.93
N LEU A 140 9.60 14.09 18.40
CA LEU A 140 10.71 14.60 17.60
C LEU A 140 11.75 15.24 18.53
N ALA A 141 13.02 14.93 18.28
CA ALA A 141 14.14 15.44 19.09
C ALA A 141 14.24 16.98 19.04
N GLN A 142 13.79 17.59 17.94
CA GLN A 142 13.61 19.02 17.76
C GLN A 142 12.28 19.26 17.03
N PRO A 143 11.51 20.29 17.39
CA PRO A 143 10.26 20.58 16.68
C PRO A 143 10.50 20.90 15.19
N VAL A 144 9.71 20.28 14.32
CA VAL A 144 9.84 20.33 12.85
C VAL A 144 8.75 21.21 12.25
N GLU A 145 9.12 22.17 11.40
CA GLU A 145 8.15 22.98 10.65
C GLU A 145 7.36 22.09 9.67
N ALA A 146 6.03 22.14 9.75
CA ALA A 146 5.13 21.42 8.83
C ALA A 146 3.76 22.11 8.73
N ASP A 147 3.11 21.97 7.58
CA ASP A 147 1.73 22.40 7.34
C ASP A 147 0.77 21.22 7.07
N GLU A 148 1.30 20.03 6.82
CA GLU A 148 0.52 18.81 6.63
C GLU A 148 1.25 17.61 7.24
N LEU A 149 0.48 16.76 7.93
CA LEU A 149 0.87 15.41 8.31
C LEU A 149 0.04 14.43 7.47
N ARG A 150 0.69 13.64 6.63
CA ARG A 150 0.04 12.54 5.90
C ARG A 150 0.13 11.26 6.72
N VAL A 151 -1.01 10.62 6.92
CA VAL A 151 -1.11 9.38 7.69
C VAL A 151 -1.51 8.24 6.77
N TYR A 152 -0.67 7.21 6.72
CA TYR A 152 -0.84 6.07 5.82
C TYR A 152 -1.36 4.86 6.61
N ASN A 153 -2.57 4.43 6.26
CA ASN A 153 -3.18 3.22 6.80
C ASN A 153 -2.48 1.96 6.26
N ARG A 154 -2.92 0.79 6.73
CA ARG A 154 -2.65 -0.47 6.02
C ARG A 154 -3.23 -0.40 4.60
N ARG A 155 -2.57 -1.10 3.68
CA ARG A 155 -3.00 -1.20 2.28
C ARG A 155 -4.07 -2.27 2.05
N ASP A 156 -4.15 -3.25 2.95
CA ASP A 156 -5.09 -4.36 2.84
C ASP A 156 -6.42 -4.06 3.56
N GLY A 157 -7.39 -4.95 3.41
CA GLY A 157 -8.71 -4.82 4.06
C GLY A 157 -8.69 -4.85 5.59
N TRP A 158 -7.54 -5.06 6.23
CA TRP A 158 -7.43 -4.86 7.68
C TRP A 158 -7.23 -3.39 8.07
N GLY A 159 -7.04 -2.49 7.10
CA GLY A 159 -7.08 -1.04 7.31
C GLY A 159 -8.39 -0.54 7.94
N VAL A 160 -9.47 -1.33 7.86
CA VAL A 160 -10.74 -1.06 8.56
C VAL A 160 -10.60 -0.94 10.08
N ARG A 161 -9.53 -1.49 10.68
CA ARG A 161 -9.23 -1.35 12.12
C ARG A 161 -8.99 0.11 12.54
N SER A 162 -8.55 0.95 11.60
CA SER A 162 -8.29 2.38 11.82
C SER A 162 -9.53 3.26 11.66
N ARG A 163 -10.73 2.69 11.44
CA ARG A 163 -12.00 3.46 11.28
C ARG A 163 -12.46 4.23 12.52
N ARG A 164 -11.75 4.07 13.64
CA ARG A 164 -11.95 4.80 14.90
C ARG A 164 -10.72 5.63 15.27
N LEU A 165 -9.75 5.81 14.36
CA LEU A 165 -8.50 6.49 14.65
C LEU A 165 -8.71 7.96 14.99
N THR A 166 -7.88 8.47 15.89
CA THR A 166 -7.71 9.89 16.13
C THR A 166 -6.23 10.22 16.10
N ILE A 167 -5.88 11.30 15.41
CA ILE A 167 -4.54 11.86 15.35
C ILE A 167 -4.54 13.15 16.15
N ALA A 168 -3.59 13.30 17.06
CA ALA A 168 -3.34 14.52 17.80
C ALA A 168 -1.90 15.00 17.56
N ILE A 169 -1.70 16.31 17.38
CA ILE A 169 -0.39 16.90 17.09
C ILE A 169 -0.08 17.99 18.11
N ALA A 170 1.14 17.94 18.66
CA ALA A 170 1.67 18.93 19.58
C ALA A 170 2.59 19.95 18.90
N ASP A 171 2.53 21.19 19.38
CA ASP A 171 3.41 22.27 18.95
C ASP A 171 4.81 22.21 19.61
N ALA A 172 5.68 23.17 19.33
CA ALA A 172 7.02 23.26 19.91
C ALA A 172 7.07 23.31 21.45
N ASP A 173 5.96 23.68 22.11
CA ASP A 173 5.83 23.74 23.57
C ASP A 173 5.22 22.45 24.15
N ASP A 174 5.16 21.37 23.35
CA ASP A 174 4.52 20.09 23.67
C ASP A 174 3.03 20.22 24.02
N THR A 175 2.36 21.24 23.48
CA THR A 175 0.92 21.46 23.67
C THR A 175 0.15 20.92 22.47
N PHE A 176 -0.84 20.04 22.70
CA PHE A 176 -1.66 19.46 21.64
C PHE A 176 -2.75 20.43 21.18
N HIS A 177 -2.83 20.68 19.86
CA HIS A 177 -3.78 21.64 19.27
C HIS A 177 -4.58 21.08 18.11
N THR A 178 -3.94 20.25 17.27
CA THR A 178 -4.61 19.67 16.11
C THR A 178 -5.13 18.31 16.49
N LEU A 179 -6.40 18.08 16.20
CA LEU A 179 -7.07 16.83 16.45
C LEU A 179 -7.89 16.46 15.22
N ARG A 180 -7.69 15.25 14.70
CA ARG A 180 -8.48 14.72 13.58
C ARG A 180 -8.93 13.30 13.90
N SER A 181 -10.22 13.14 14.18
CA SER A 181 -10.89 11.85 14.32
C SER A 181 -11.55 11.49 12.99
N VAL A 182 -11.20 10.32 12.43
CA VAL A 182 -11.70 9.92 11.10
C VAL A 182 -13.21 9.70 11.06
N ASP A 183 -13.80 9.49 12.23
CA ASP A 183 -15.21 9.18 12.44
C ASP A 183 -15.99 10.25 13.22
N SER A 184 -15.49 11.49 13.22
CA SER A 184 -16.13 12.62 13.89
C SER A 184 -17.44 13.04 13.23
N ASP A 185 -18.24 13.82 13.96
CA ASP A 185 -19.45 14.45 13.46
C ASP A 185 -19.12 15.36 12.27
N SER A 186 -18.00 16.08 12.33
CA SER A 186 -17.46 16.87 11.19
C SER A 186 -17.19 16.00 9.96
N SER A 187 -16.64 14.79 10.12
CA SER A 187 -16.42 13.85 9.02
C SER A 187 -17.75 13.41 8.38
N VAL A 188 -18.76 13.11 9.20
CA VAL A 188 -20.11 12.75 8.74
C VAL A 188 -20.76 13.91 8.01
N GLU A 189 -20.83 15.09 8.64
CA GLU A 189 -21.47 16.30 8.08
C GLU A 189 -20.83 16.72 6.76
N ARG A 190 -19.49 16.69 6.67
CA ARG A 190 -18.78 16.96 5.42
C ARG A 190 -19.12 15.95 4.32
N THR A 191 -19.29 14.67 4.68
CA THR A 191 -19.70 13.65 3.72
C THR A 191 -21.13 13.89 3.23
N LEU A 192 -22.06 14.20 4.14
CA LEU A 192 -23.46 14.52 3.80
C LEU A 192 -23.58 15.78 2.93
N ALA A 193 -22.82 16.83 3.26
CA ALA A 193 -22.76 18.05 2.46
C ALA A 193 -22.16 17.80 1.06
N LEU A 194 -21.13 16.96 0.98
CA LEU A 194 -20.50 16.58 -0.29
C LEU A 194 -21.50 15.82 -1.19
N VAL A 195 -22.16 14.78 -0.67
CA VAL A 195 -23.13 14.03 -1.48
C VAL A 195 -24.32 14.89 -1.88
N SER A 196 -24.79 15.77 -1.00
CA SER A 196 -25.86 16.72 -1.32
C SER A 196 -25.46 17.66 -2.46
N ARG A 197 -24.23 18.21 -2.40
CA ARG A 197 -23.69 19.08 -3.44
C ARG A 197 -23.53 18.38 -4.79
N LEU A 198 -23.02 17.15 -4.79
CA LEU A 198 -22.77 16.41 -6.04
C LEU A 198 -24.07 15.92 -6.68
N THR A 199 -24.99 15.38 -5.88
CA THR A 199 -26.23 14.76 -6.38
C THR A 199 -27.39 15.74 -6.53
N GLY A 200 -27.34 16.90 -5.87
CA GLY A 200 -28.47 17.83 -5.77
C GLY A 200 -29.56 17.38 -4.80
N ARG A 201 -29.37 16.29 -4.06
CA ARG A 201 -30.28 15.83 -3.01
C ARG A 201 -30.11 16.63 -1.73
N ASP A 202 -31.20 16.82 -0.99
CA ASP A 202 -31.14 17.32 0.37
C ASP A 202 -30.95 16.13 1.33
N VAL A 203 -29.71 15.93 1.79
CA VAL A 203 -29.35 14.82 2.68
C VAL A 203 -28.91 15.40 4.04
N GLY A 204 -29.89 15.69 4.89
CA GLY A 204 -29.65 16.14 6.25
C GLY A 204 -29.32 15.01 7.23
N ARG A 205 -28.89 15.39 8.43
CA ARG A 205 -28.48 14.44 9.50
C ARG A 205 -29.64 13.57 10.01
N GLU A 206 -30.87 14.04 9.87
CA GLU A 206 -32.10 13.37 10.28
C GLU A 206 -32.29 12.02 9.58
N VAL A 207 -31.73 11.85 8.37
CA VAL A 207 -31.77 10.56 7.66
C VAL A 207 -31.09 9.45 8.47
N LEU A 208 -30.09 9.81 9.30
CA LEU A 208 -29.30 8.90 10.10
C LEU A 208 -30.07 8.38 11.33
N GLU A 209 -31.19 8.98 11.70
CA GLU A 209 -31.99 8.57 12.85
C GLU A 209 -32.74 7.24 12.60
N SER A 210 -32.91 6.85 11.33
CA SER A 210 -33.61 5.63 10.93
C SER A 210 -32.76 4.79 9.99
N GLU A 211 -32.61 3.49 10.31
CA GLU A 211 -31.90 2.54 9.45
C GLU A 211 -32.55 2.42 8.07
N ASP A 212 -33.87 2.31 8.00
CA ASP A 212 -34.59 2.13 6.73
C ASP A 212 -34.49 3.37 5.84
N ALA A 213 -34.61 4.56 6.43
CA ALA A 213 -34.44 5.81 5.69
C ALA A 213 -32.99 5.94 5.18
N SER A 214 -32.01 5.58 6.00
CA SER A 214 -30.59 5.58 5.61
C SER A 214 -30.27 4.55 4.52
N ARG A 215 -30.81 3.33 4.60
CA ARG A 215 -30.66 2.31 3.55
C ARG A 215 -31.24 2.79 2.22
N GLN A 216 -32.44 3.36 2.25
CA GLN A 216 -33.08 3.91 1.05
C GLN A 216 -32.25 5.06 0.46
N ALA A 217 -31.83 6.01 1.30
CA ALA A 217 -30.99 7.13 0.88
C ALA A 217 -29.65 6.66 0.32
N HIS A 218 -29.03 5.63 0.90
CA HIS A 218 -27.79 5.05 0.40
C HIS A 218 -27.94 4.57 -1.04
N VAL A 219 -28.95 3.74 -1.33
CA VAL A 219 -29.21 3.22 -2.67
C VAL A 219 -29.40 4.38 -3.66
N GLU A 220 -30.20 5.37 -3.29
CA GLU A 220 -30.48 6.53 -4.14
C GLU A 220 -29.25 7.42 -4.40
N ILE A 221 -28.44 7.67 -3.38
CA ILE A 221 -27.23 8.49 -3.48
C ILE A 221 -26.18 7.77 -4.32
N VAL A 222 -25.95 6.48 -4.09
CA VAL A 222 -24.95 5.71 -4.84
C VAL A 222 -25.37 5.59 -6.31
N ALA A 223 -26.66 5.39 -6.61
CA ALA A 223 -27.17 5.41 -7.98
C ALA A 223 -26.97 6.76 -8.68
N ASP A 224 -27.18 7.88 -7.97
CA ASP A 224 -26.94 9.21 -8.53
C ASP A 224 -25.45 9.47 -8.80
N LEU A 225 -24.58 9.09 -7.85
CA LEU A 225 -23.14 9.24 -8.00
C LEU A 225 -22.61 8.34 -9.14
N ALA A 226 -23.12 7.12 -9.29
CA ALA A 226 -22.78 6.24 -10.40
C ALA A 226 -23.14 6.88 -11.76
N ARG A 227 -24.35 7.43 -11.89
CA ARG A 227 -24.78 8.15 -13.12
C ARG A 227 -23.98 9.42 -13.40
N LEU A 228 -23.48 10.09 -12.35
CA LEU A 228 -22.61 11.25 -12.51
C LEU A 228 -21.18 10.85 -12.90
N ALA A 229 -20.66 9.76 -12.32
CA ALA A 229 -19.36 9.18 -12.63
C ALA A 229 -19.23 8.77 -14.11
N GLU A 230 -20.31 8.30 -14.73
CA GLU A 230 -20.36 8.01 -16.17
C GLU A 230 -20.16 9.25 -17.06
N LYS A 231 -20.38 10.46 -16.52
CA LYS A 231 -20.28 11.72 -17.27
C LYS A 231 -18.96 12.44 -17.05
N GLY A 232 -18.15 12.02 -16.08
CA GLY A 232 -16.89 12.65 -15.76
C GLY A 232 -16.50 12.53 -14.29
N LEU A 233 -15.42 13.21 -13.93
CA LEU A 233 -14.86 13.16 -12.58
C LEU A 233 -15.80 13.81 -11.56
N LEU A 234 -16.24 13.04 -10.56
CA LEU A 234 -17.08 13.54 -9.46
C LEU A 234 -16.43 14.71 -8.70
N THR A 235 -15.13 14.64 -8.45
CA THR A 235 -14.34 15.69 -7.79
C THR A 235 -12.83 15.43 -7.99
N ASP A 236 -12.05 16.48 -8.15
CA ASP A 236 -10.58 16.46 -8.22
C ASP A 236 -9.91 16.60 -6.84
N ASP A 237 -10.68 16.98 -5.81
CA ASP A 237 -10.19 17.11 -4.45
C ASP A 237 -9.97 15.72 -3.80
N ALA A 238 -8.73 15.48 -3.37
CA ALA A 238 -8.32 14.19 -2.80
C ALA A 238 -9.06 13.85 -1.49
N GLU A 239 -9.40 14.85 -0.70
CA GLU A 239 -10.10 14.67 0.57
C GLU A 239 -11.59 14.38 0.34
N GLU A 240 -12.22 14.99 -0.66
CA GLU A 240 -13.57 14.64 -1.10
C GLU A 240 -13.64 13.23 -1.69
N GLN A 241 -12.68 12.84 -2.54
CA GLN A 241 -12.56 11.45 -3.02
C GLN A 241 -12.47 10.46 -1.83
N ARG A 242 -11.67 10.79 -0.81
CA ARG A 242 -11.57 10.00 0.42
C ARG A 242 -12.91 9.92 1.16
N LEU A 243 -13.66 11.02 1.27
CA LEU A 243 -14.98 11.02 1.92
C LEU A 243 -15.98 10.13 1.16
N LEU A 244 -15.97 10.15 -0.18
CA LEU A 244 -16.82 9.29 -1.00
C LEU A 244 -16.54 7.78 -0.79
N THR A 245 -15.33 7.39 -0.40
CA THR A 245 -15.05 5.98 -0.03
C THR A 245 -15.90 5.49 1.14
N ALA A 246 -16.47 6.39 1.97
CA ALA A 246 -17.35 6.01 3.06
C ALA A 246 -18.65 5.35 2.58
N LEU A 247 -19.07 5.61 1.33
CA LEU A 247 -20.27 5.06 0.70
C LEU A 247 -20.04 3.67 0.09
N VAL A 248 -18.80 3.24 -0.15
CA VAL A 248 -18.54 1.92 -0.72
C VAL A 248 -18.15 0.96 0.41
N PRO A 249 -18.87 -0.15 0.64
CA PRO A 249 -18.47 -1.14 1.61
C PRO A 249 -17.05 -1.65 1.35
N THR A 250 -16.20 -1.62 2.38
CA THR A 250 -14.84 -2.22 2.38
C THR A 250 -14.83 -3.63 2.95
N ARG A 251 -16.00 -4.10 3.42
CA ARG A 251 -16.24 -5.45 3.93
C ARG A 251 -17.71 -5.78 3.74
N LEU A 252 -17.98 -7.01 3.29
CA LEU A 252 -19.33 -7.55 3.17
C LEU A 252 -19.55 -8.74 4.11
N ALA A 253 -20.84 -9.05 4.36
CA ALA A 253 -21.23 -10.34 4.91
C ALA A 253 -20.96 -11.46 3.88
N GLU A 254 -20.89 -12.72 4.34
CA GLU A 254 -20.43 -13.85 3.52
C GLU A 254 -21.19 -14.02 2.20
N ASP A 255 -22.51 -13.83 2.19
CA ASP A 255 -23.32 -13.96 0.97
C ASP A 255 -23.69 -12.62 0.29
N ALA A 256 -23.25 -11.50 0.86
CA ALA A 256 -23.56 -10.17 0.30
C ALA A 256 -22.64 -9.84 -0.88
N THR A 257 -23.16 -9.10 -1.86
CA THR A 257 -22.38 -8.57 -2.99
C THR A 257 -22.64 -7.08 -3.14
N LEU A 258 -21.72 -6.36 -3.80
CA LEU A 258 -22.01 -4.98 -4.19
C LEU A 258 -23.04 -4.96 -5.32
N SER A 259 -23.94 -3.98 -5.26
CA SER A 259 -24.82 -3.59 -6.36
C SER A 259 -24.03 -3.05 -7.56
N ASP A 260 -24.68 -2.97 -8.73
CA ASP A 260 -24.06 -2.40 -9.94
C ASP A 260 -23.57 -0.95 -9.73
N ASP A 261 -24.35 -0.14 -9.03
CA ASP A 261 -24.01 1.26 -8.74
C ASP A 261 -22.84 1.37 -7.75
N GLU A 262 -22.77 0.49 -6.74
CA GLU A 262 -21.61 0.42 -5.84
C GLU A 262 -20.34 -0.02 -6.58
N TRP A 263 -20.43 -0.96 -7.52
CA TRP A 263 -19.30 -1.32 -8.38
C TRP A 263 -18.84 -0.14 -9.25
N ALA A 264 -19.79 0.59 -9.85
CA ALA A 264 -19.50 1.76 -10.65
C ALA A 264 -18.80 2.84 -9.82
N LEU A 265 -19.30 3.13 -8.61
CA LEU A 265 -18.68 4.09 -7.70
C LEU A 265 -17.29 3.64 -7.22
N ALA A 266 -17.14 2.36 -6.87
CA ALA A 266 -15.84 1.80 -6.48
C ALA A 266 -14.81 1.91 -7.62
N GLY A 267 -15.22 1.53 -8.83
CA GLY A 267 -14.40 1.66 -10.04
C GLY A 267 -14.00 3.10 -10.33
N HIS A 268 -14.94 4.02 -10.20
CA HIS A 268 -14.71 5.47 -10.36
C HIS A 268 -13.67 6.01 -9.38
N LEU A 269 -13.77 5.66 -8.10
CA LEU A 269 -12.83 6.14 -7.08
C LEU A 269 -11.40 5.63 -7.34
N LEU A 270 -11.24 4.38 -7.77
CA LEU A 270 -9.92 3.84 -8.12
C LEU A 270 -9.36 4.44 -9.43
N ALA A 271 -10.22 4.71 -10.43
CA ALA A 271 -9.81 5.41 -11.64
C ALA A 271 -9.39 6.87 -11.33
N ALA A 272 -10.10 7.55 -10.43
CA ALA A 272 -9.78 8.90 -9.98
C ALA A 272 -8.44 8.97 -9.21
N GLU A 273 -8.12 7.95 -8.40
CA GLU A 273 -6.78 7.82 -7.77
C GLU A 273 -5.67 7.78 -8.83
N ARG A 274 -5.85 7.00 -9.90
CA ARG A 274 -4.88 6.90 -11.00
C ARG A 274 -4.74 8.20 -11.78
N LEU A 275 -5.87 8.87 -12.07
CA LEU A 275 -5.85 10.14 -12.78
C LEU A 275 -5.08 11.22 -11.99
N ARG A 276 -5.27 11.26 -10.66
CA ARG A 276 -4.62 12.24 -9.80
C ARG A 276 -3.14 11.94 -9.53
N VAL A 277 -2.77 10.67 -9.41
CA VAL A 277 -1.38 10.25 -9.20
C VAL A 277 -1.03 9.14 -10.19
N PRO A 278 -0.60 9.50 -11.42
CA PRO A 278 -0.25 8.52 -12.45
C PRO A 278 0.81 7.51 -11.98
N ALA A 279 0.75 6.28 -12.51
CA ALA A 279 1.62 5.15 -12.17
C ALA A 279 1.58 4.67 -10.68
N THR A 280 0.73 5.25 -9.83
CA THR A 280 0.53 4.75 -8.46
C THR A 280 -0.14 3.38 -8.46
N ALA A 281 0.19 2.54 -7.48
CA ALA A 281 -0.71 1.46 -7.08
C ALA A 281 -2.01 2.07 -6.54
N THR A 282 -3.15 1.50 -6.92
CA THR A 282 -4.48 1.90 -6.42
C THR A 282 -4.80 1.28 -5.05
N SER A 283 -5.78 1.84 -4.33
CA SER A 283 -6.27 1.29 -3.05
C SER A 283 -7.05 -0.02 -3.16
N MET A 284 -7.00 -0.73 -4.30
CA MET A 284 -7.74 -1.98 -4.59
C MET A 284 -7.63 -3.03 -3.47
N GLN A 285 -6.44 -3.22 -2.88
CA GLN A 285 -6.21 -4.20 -1.81
C GLN A 285 -7.04 -3.91 -0.54
N ALA A 286 -7.52 -2.68 -0.34
CA ALA A 286 -8.42 -2.32 0.75
C ALA A 286 -9.77 -3.06 0.66
N TYR A 287 -10.17 -3.44 -0.55
CA TYR A 287 -11.40 -4.15 -0.85
C TYR A 287 -11.22 -5.68 -0.82
N GLN A 288 -10.11 -6.23 -0.31
CA GLN A 288 -9.92 -7.70 -0.25
C GLN A 288 -11.05 -8.45 0.48
N LEU A 289 -11.77 -7.80 1.40
CA LEU A 289 -12.92 -8.39 2.12
C LEU A 289 -14.24 -8.25 1.35
N VAL A 290 -14.18 -7.77 0.10
CA VAL A 290 -15.25 -7.63 -0.88
C VAL A 290 -14.91 -8.44 -2.13
N LEU A 291 -13.66 -8.29 -2.61
CA LEU A 291 -13.06 -8.97 -3.77
C LEU A 291 -12.69 -10.41 -3.43
N ARG A 292 -13.69 -11.28 -3.31
CA ARG A 292 -13.53 -12.64 -2.79
C ARG A 292 -13.46 -13.70 -3.87
N SER A 293 -13.75 -13.37 -5.12
CA SER A 293 -13.71 -14.27 -6.27
C SER A 293 -13.03 -13.63 -7.48
N THR A 294 -12.61 -14.45 -8.45
CA THR A 294 -12.13 -13.96 -9.76
C THR A 294 -13.21 -13.17 -10.50
N THR A 295 -14.49 -13.50 -10.27
CA THR A 295 -15.64 -12.77 -10.82
C THR A 295 -15.72 -11.35 -10.26
N ASP A 296 -15.55 -11.18 -8.94
CA ASP A 296 -15.53 -9.85 -8.31
C ASP A 296 -14.38 -8.98 -8.84
N LEU A 297 -13.21 -9.60 -9.00
CA LEU A 297 -12.01 -8.94 -9.53
C LEU A 297 -12.22 -8.43 -10.96
N ARG A 298 -12.78 -9.28 -11.85
CA ARG A 298 -13.09 -8.88 -13.23
C ARG A 298 -14.18 -7.81 -13.31
N ARG A 299 -15.16 -7.87 -12.41
CA ARG A 299 -16.22 -6.85 -12.33
C ARG A 299 -15.65 -5.50 -11.91
N LEU A 300 -14.75 -5.47 -10.93
CA LEU A 300 -14.05 -4.25 -10.53
C LEU A 300 -13.19 -3.70 -11.68
N GLU A 301 -12.43 -4.56 -12.37
CA GLU A 301 -11.61 -4.15 -13.52
C GLU A 301 -12.45 -3.52 -14.63
N THR A 302 -13.60 -4.14 -14.95
CA THR A 302 -14.56 -3.58 -15.91
C THR A 302 -15.06 -2.20 -15.47
N ALA A 303 -15.39 -2.04 -14.18
CA ALA A 303 -15.88 -0.77 -13.64
C ALA A 303 -14.79 0.32 -13.66
N VAL A 304 -13.54 -0.01 -13.29
CA VAL A 304 -12.40 0.89 -13.35
C VAL A 304 -12.14 1.37 -14.77
N ASN A 305 -12.10 0.45 -15.74
CA ASN A 305 -11.84 0.80 -17.14
C ASN A 305 -12.98 1.62 -17.76
N ARG A 306 -14.24 1.33 -17.41
CA ARG A 306 -15.37 2.17 -17.82
C ARG A 306 -15.24 3.59 -17.26
N ALA A 307 -14.92 3.72 -15.99
CA ALA A 307 -14.74 5.03 -15.36
C ALA A 307 -13.52 5.77 -15.91
N ALA A 308 -12.41 5.08 -16.18
CA ALA A 308 -11.23 5.66 -16.81
C ALA A 308 -11.58 6.34 -18.13
N VAL A 309 -12.37 5.69 -18.99
CA VAL A 309 -12.87 6.31 -20.24
C VAL A 309 -13.69 7.57 -19.95
N ALA A 310 -14.60 7.53 -18.98
CA ALA A 310 -15.47 8.67 -18.64
C ALA A 310 -14.69 9.89 -18.11
N ILE A 311 -13.59 9.66 -17.38
CA ILE A 311 -12.77 10.73 -16.78
C ILE A 311 -11.53 11.10 -17.61
N GLY A 312 -11.33 10.50 -18.78
CA GLY A 312 -10.17 10.74 -19.65
C GLY A 312 -8.85 10.11 -19.17
N GLY A 313 -8.92 9.03 -18.40
CA GLY A 313 -7.78 8.20 -18.01
C GLY A 313 -7.45 7.09 -19.02
N GLU A 314 -6.34 6.39 -18.79
CA GLU A 314 -5.91 5.25 -19.60
C GLU A 314 -6.54 3.93 -19.12
N GLU A 315 -6.62 2.95 -20.04
CA GLU A 315 -7.00 1.58 -19.70
C GLU A 315 -6.00 0.97 -18.70
N ALA A 316 -6.54 0.14 -17.82
CA ALA A 316 -5.88 -0.50 -16.71
C ALA A 316 -5.97 -2.01 -16.82
N VAL A 317 -4.90 -2.70 -16.42
CA VAL A 317 -4.97 -4.12 -16.10
C VAL A 317 -4.84 -4.32 -14.60
N LEU A 318 -5.68 -5.21 -14.08
CA LEU A 318 -5.62 -5.64 -12.69
C LEU A 318 -4.42 -6.58 -12.47
N THR A 319 -3.59 -6.24 -11.49
CA THR A 319 -2.48 -7.08 -11.02
C THR A 319 -2.57 -7.31 -9.52
N ARG A 320 -1.70 -8.18 -8.98
CA ARG A 320 -1.59 -8.39 -7.52
C ARG A 320 -1.26 -7.11 -6.73
N HIS A 321 -0.72 -6.08 -7.41
CA HIS A 321 -0.35 -4.79 -6.83
C HIS A 321 -1.45 -3.72 -6.95
N GLY A 322 -2.58 -4.02 -7.59
CA GLY A 322 -3.61 -3.06 -7.95
C GLY A 322 -3.71 -2.87 -9.46
N PHE A 323 -4.34 -1.78 -9.88
CA PHE A 323 -4.48 -1.47 -11.30
C PHE A 323 -3.20 -0.81 -11.85
N ARG A 324 -2.64 -1.37 -12.93
CA ARG A 324 -1.45 -0.85 -13.64
C ARG A 324 -1.78 -0.42 -15.06
N ASP A 325 -0.90 0.37 -15.67
CA ASP A 325 -1.02 0.76 -17.08
C ASP A 325 -0.65 -0.42 -17.97
N VAL A 326 -1.33 -0.53 -19.11
CA VAL A 326 -1.10 -1.65 -20.04
C VAL A 326 0.15 -1.41 -20.88
N GLY A 327 1.01 -2.43 -20.94
CA GLY A 327 2.09 -2.54 -21.88
C GLY A 327 3.28 -1.63 -21.60
N VAL A 328 3.54 -1.24 -20.35
CA VAL A 328 4.69 -0.38 -19.98
C VAL A 328 6.00 -0.95 -20.53
N LEU A 329 6.28 -2.23 -20.27
CA LEU A 329 7.49 -2.88 -20.81
C LEU A 329 7.47 -2.98 -22.33
N ARG A 330 6.31 -3.26 -22.94
CA ARG A 330 6.18 -3.35 -24.41
C ARG A 330 6.48 -2.01 -25.09
N LYS A 331 5.94 -0.91 -24.54
CA LYS A 331 6.15 0.48 -25.01
C LYS A 331 7.63 0.86 -24.95
N HIS A 332 8.37 0.39 -23.95
CA HIS A 332 9.80 0.69 -23.74
C HIS A 332 10.72 -0.51 -23.99
N SER A 333 10.31 -1.45 -24.84
CA SER A 333 10.97 -2.75 -24.94
C SER A 333 12.45 -2.67 -25.35
N ALA A 334 12.80 -1.75 -26.26
CA ALA A 334 14.19 -1.54 -26.66
C ALA A 334 15.08 -1.04 -25.50
N ASP A 335 14.53 -0.15 -24.65
CA ASP A 335 15.24 0.39 -23.50
C ASP A 335 15.44 -0.70 -22.46
N TYR A 336 14.41 -1.49 -22.12
CA TYR A 336 14.53 -2.61 -21.18
C TYR A 336 15.48 -3.70 -21.65
N VAL A 337 15.46 -4.05 -22.94
CA VAL A 337 16.44 -5.00 -23.52
C VAL A 337 17.86 -4.45 -23.42
N THR A 338 18.04 -3.14 -23.63
CA THR A 338 19.34 -2.48 -23.44
C THR A 338 19.78 -2.53 -21.97
N THR A 339 18.87 -2.24 -21.04
CA THR A 339 19.12 -2.33 -19.58
C THR A 339 19.53 -3.74 -19.17
N MET A 340 18.83 -4.78 -19.65
CA MET A 340 19.17 -6.19 -19.37
C MET A 340 20.55 -6.57 -19.90
N ARG A 341 20.90 -6.12 -21.11
CA ARG A 341 22.24 -6.33 -21.67
C ARG A 341 23.31 -5.66 -20.81
N HIS A 342 23.13 -4.39 -20.44
CA HIS A 342 24.07 -3.67 -19.58
C HIS A 342 24.25 -4.36 -18.21
N ALA A 343 23.15 -4.83 -17.61
CA ALA A 343 23.21 -5.55 -16.35
C ALA A 343 23.93 -6.90 -16.50
N THR A 344 23.67 -7.63 -17.59
CA THR A 344 24.37 -8.88 -17.90
C THR A 344 25.87 -8.66 -18.06
N GLU A 345 26.28 -7.63 -18.79
CA GLU A 345 27.70 -7.26 -18.98
C GLU A 345 28.38 -6.88 -17.66
N LEU A 346 27.72 -6.02 -16.86
CA LEU A 346 28.17 -5.59 -15.53
C LEU A 346 28.44 -6.79 -14.60
N LEU A 347 27.51 -7.75 -14.57
CA LEU A 347 27.56 -8.89 -13.66
C LEU A 347 28.48 -10.01 -14.18
N ALA A 348 28.59 -10.18 -15.50
CA ALA A 348 29.51 -11.13 -16.13
C ALA A 348 30.98 -10.82 -15.79
N GLU A 349 31.36 -9.55 -15.65
CA GLU A 349 32.71 -9.16 -15.19
C GLU A 349 33.05 -9.66 -13.79
N GLN A 350 32.04 -10.04 -12.99
CA GLN A 350 32.21 -10.61 -11.66
C GLN A 350 32.02 -12.13 -11.64
N GLY A 351 31.90 -12.77 -12.81
CA GLY A 351 31.59 -14.19 -12.92
C GLY A 351 30.14 -14.53 -12.51
N LEU A 352 29.23 -13.55 -12.51
CA LEU A 352 27.83 -13.74 -12.15
C LEU A 352 26.95 -13.68 -13.42
N PRO A 353 26.69 -14.81 -14.10
CA PRO A 353 25.84 -14.81 -15.29
C PRO A 353 24.39 -14.49 -14.91
N ALA A 354 23.93 -13.29 -15.26
CA ALA A 354 22.57 -12.85 -15.00
C ALA A 354 21.59 -13.42 -16.02
N MET A 355 20.51 -14.06 -15.57
CA MET A 355 19.56 -14.81 -16.40
C MET A 355 18.16 -14.19 -16.29
N MET A 356 17.41 -14.09 -17.38
CA MET A 356 15.99 -13.70 -17.33
C MET A 356 15.20 -14.70 -16.47
N ALA A 357 14.24 -14.22 -15.68
CA ALA A 357 13.45 -15.07 -14.78
C ALA A 357 11.99 -14.64 -14.69
N TYR A 358 11.18 -15.46 -14.02
CA TYR A 358 9.78 -15.19 -13.65
C TYR A 358 8.94 -14.59 -14.78
N GLY A 359 8.27 -13.44 -14.56
CA GLY A 359 7.37 -12.81 -15.52
C GLY A 359 8.08 -12.42 -16.82
N THR A 360 9.32 -11.95 -16.70
CA THR A 360 10.18 -11.63 -17.85
C THR A 360 10.42 -12.85 -18.73
N LEU A 361 10.91 -13.96 -18.14
CA LEU A 361 11.15 -15.19 -18.89
C LEU A 361 9.84 -15.80 -19.42
N LEU A 362 8.77 -15.76 -18.62
CA LEU A 362 7.45 -16.27 -19.02
C LEU A 362 6.93 -15.55 -20.26
N GLY A 363 7.04 -14.22 -20.32
CA GLY A 363 6.70 -13.45 -21.50
C GLY A 363 7.53 -13.88 -22.71
N VAL A 364 8.86 -13.92 -22.57
CA VAL A 364 9.79 -14.29 -23.64
C VAL A 364 9.46 -15.67 -24.22
N VAL A 365 9.23 -16.67 -23.37
CA VAL A 365 8.98 -18.06 -23.79
C VAL A 365 7.54 -18.25 -24.30
N ARG A 366 6.53 -17.70 -23.62
CA ARG A 366 5.12 -17.96 -23.94
C ARG A 366 4.56 -17.03 -25.03
N GLU A 367 4.93 -15.76 -24.99
CA GLU A 367 4.33 -14.70 -25.82
C GLU A 367 5.30 -14.14 -26.86
N ASN A 368 6.58 -14.55 -26.81
CA ASN A 368 7.66 -13.99 -27.63
C ASN A 368 7.76 -12.45 -27.49
N ASP A 369 7.34 -11.93 -26.35
CA ASP A 369 7.34 -10.51 -25.96
C ASP A 369 7.29 -10.40 -24.43
N PHE A 370 7.51 -9.21 -23.86
CA PHE A 370 7.18 -8.99 -22.45
C PHE A 370 5.69 -9.23 -22.19
N LEU A 371 5.32 -9.65 -20.98
CA LEU A 371 3.92 -9.74 -20.59
C LEU A 371 3.25 -8.36 -20.69
N ALA A 372 2.03 -8.30 -21.21
CA ALA A 372 1.33 -7.03 -21.42
C ALA A 372 1.05 -6.26 -20.12
N HIS A 373 1.05 -6.97 -18.99
CA HIS A 373 0.66 -6.45 -17.68
C HIS A 373 1.82 -6.41 -16.68
N ASP A 374 3.03 -6.84 -17.07
CA ASP A 374 4.22 -6.69 -16.24
C ASP A 374 4.67 -5.23 -16.23
N ASP A 375 5.21 -4.79 -15.09
CA ASP A 375 5.79 -3.47 -14.86
C ASP A 375 7.28 -3.52 -14.46
N ASP A 376 7.85 -4.71 -14.30
CA ASP A 376 9.24 -4.94 -13.88
C ASP A 376 9.98 -5.99 -14.74
N VAL A 377 11.30 -5.96 -14.64
CA VAL A 377 12.18 -6.94 -15.26
C VAL A 377 12.89 -7.71 -14.16
N ASP A 378 12.73 -9.03 -14.18
CA ASP A 378 13.28 -9.96 -13.21
C ASP A 378 14.48 -10.70 -13.78
N MET A 379 15.61 -10.68 -13.07
CA MET A 379 16.77 -11.50 -13.42
C MET A 379 17.33 -12.26 -12.21
N LEU A 380 17.83 -13.46 -12.47
CA LEU A 380 18.50 -14.34 -11.52
C LEU A 380 20.01 -14.18 -11.59
N ILE A 381 20.70 -14.25 -10.44
CA ILE A 381 22.17 -14.33 -10.35
C ILE A 381 22.62 -15.50 -9.47
N PRO A 382 23.56 -16.36 -9.93
CA PRO A 382 24.13 -17.44 -9.13
C PRO A 382 25.04 -16.91 -8.04
N LEU A 383 24.76 -17.29 -6.79
CA LEU A 383 25.57 -16.98 -5.64
C LEU A 383 26.10 -18.27 -5.02
N GLU A 384 27.42 -18.36 -4.85
CA GLU A 384 28.04 -19.43 -4.07
C GLU A 384 27.79 -19.22 -2.57
N ALA A 385 26.61 -19.61 -2.12
CA ALA A 385 26.20 -19.59 -0.72
C ALA A 385 25.19 -20.71 -0.50
N ALA A 386 25.24 -21.37 0.67
CA ALA A 386 24.29 -22.41 1.03
C ALA A 386 23.09 -21.83 1.82
N THR A 387 23.29 -20.69 2.49
CA THR A 387 22.28 -20.09 3.36
C THR A 387 22.10 -18.59 3.10
N ARG A 388 20.98 -18.06 3.59
CA ARG A 388 20.70 -16.62 3.53
C ARG A 388 21.72 -15.81 4.33
N GLU A 389 22.15 -16.34 5.47
CA GLU A 389 23.13 -15.73 6.37
C GLU A 389 24.50 -15.61 5.69
N GLU A 390 24.89 -16.62 4.91
CA GLU A 390 26.09 -16.60 4.07
C GLU A 390 25.95 -15.67 2.87
N ALA A 391 24.75 -15.58 2.28
CA ALA A 391 24.50 -14.76 1.11
C ALA A 391 24.56 -13.25 1.39
N GLU A 392 24.05 -12.81 2.55
CA GLU A 392 23.85 -11.39 2.84
C GLU A 392 25.15 -10.54 2.81
N PRO A 393 26.30 -10.99 3.37
CA PRO A 393 27.58 -10.27 3.23
C PRO A 393 28.09 -10.19 1.79
N VAL A 394 27.91 -11.26 1.00
CA VAL A 394 28.33 -11.28 -0.41
C VAL A 394 27.47 -10.30 -1.22
N LEU A 395 26.16 -10.31 -0.99
CA LEU A 395 25.24 -9.36 -1.63
C LEU A 395 25.52 -7.91 -1.19
N ALA A 396 25.93 -7.67 0.06
CA ALA A 396 26.34 -6.34 0.50
C ALA A 396 27.54 -5.82 -0.30
N THR A 397 28.54 -6.68 -0.53
CA THR A 397 29.71 -6.36 -1.34
C THR A 397 29.34 -6.13 -2.80
N LEU A 398 28.51 -7.00 -3.38
CA LEU A 398 28.01 -6.86 -4.75
C LEU A 398 27.26 -5.54 -4.95
N ARG A 399 26.37 -5.18 -4.02
CA ARG A 399 25.63 -3.91 -4.06
C ARG A 399 26.54 -2.69 -4.01
N ALA A 400 27.58 -2.72 -3.16
CA ALA A 400 28.56 -1.64 -3.10
C ALA A 400 29.31 -1.49 -4.43
N MET A 401 29.78 -2.59 -5.01
CA MET A 401 30.46 -2.60 -6.31
C MET A 401 29.56 -2.05 -7.43
N ILE A 402 28.31 -2.50 -7.51
CA ILE A 402 27.35 -1.99 -8.50
C ILE A 402 27.17 -0.47 -8.34
N ALA A 403 27.06 0.02 -7.11
CA ALA A 403 26.94 1.45 -6.82
C ALA A 403 28.20 2.25 -7.21
N GLU A 404 29.39 1.71 -6.98
CA GLU A 404 30.66 2.34 -7.39
C GLU A 404 30.77 2.50 -8.91
N ARG A 405 30.09 1.64 -9.67
CA ARG A 405 29.98 1.77 -11.14
C ARG A 405 28.87 2.71 -11.61
N GLY A 406 28.29 3.48 -10.69
CA GLY A 406 27.31 4.53 -11.01
C GLY A 406 25.86 4.05 -11.14
N TRP A 407 25.59 2.77 -10.90
CA TRP A 407 24.21 2.27 -10.85
C TRP A 407 23.56 2.65 -9.52
N LYS A 408 22.27 3.00 -9.55
CA LYS A 408 21.52 3.18 -8.29
C LYS A 408 21.12 1.81 -7.76
N VAL A 409 21.36 1.57 -6.48
CA VAL A 409 20.97 0.33 -5.80
C VAL A 409 19.92 0.63 -4.74
N SER A 410 18.86 -0.16 -4.68
CA SER A 410 17.84 -0.05 -3.63
C SER A 410 17.33 -1.41 -3.19
N ARG A 411 17.08 -1.56 -1.89
CA ARG A 411 16.43 -2.75 -1.32
C ARG A 411 14.94 -2.44 -1.10
N PRO A 412 14.02 -3.09 -1.82
CA PRO A 412 12.60 -2.82 -1.69
C PRO A 412 12.01 -3.38 -0.37
N ASN A 413 12.67 -4.39 0.21
CA ASN A 413 12.19 -5.14 1.36
C ASN A 413 13.37 -5.86 2.07
N ASN A 414 13.06 -6.63 3.11
CA ASN A 414 14.02 -7.47 3.83
C ASN A 414 14.17 -8.87 3.19
N GLN A 415 13.99 -9.04 1.89
CA GLN A 415 14.33 -10.28 1.17
C GLN A 415 15.76 -10.18 0.60
N LEU A 416 16.18 -11.23 -0.11
CA LEU A 416 17.49 -11.28 -0.77
C LEU A 416 17.51 -10.45 -2.06
N ASN A 417 16.35 -10.25 -2.69
CA ASN A 417 16.25 -9.47 -3.93
C ASN A 417 16.52 -7.98 -3.71
N PHE A 418 17.04 -7.32 -4.74
CA PHE A 418 17.32 -5.89 -4.71
C PHE A 418 17.27 -5.32 -6.13
N HIS A 419 16.92 -4.04 -6.24
CA HIS A 419 16.81 -3.37 -7.53
C HIS A 419 18.12 -2.67 -7.88
N ILE A 420 18.48 -2.73 -9.15
CA ILE A 420 19.55 -1.93 -9.76
C ILE A 420 18.95 -1.04 -10.84
N THR A 421 19.32 0.23 -10.90
CA THR A 421 18.89 1.17 -11.94
C THR A 421 20.07 1.56 -12.80
N ASP A 422 19.93 1.34 -14.10
CA ASP A 422 20.95 1.66 -15.10
C ASP A 422 21.10 3.20 -15.20
N PRO A 423 22.32 3.74 -15.07
CA PRO A 423 22.54 5.17 -15.24
C PRO A 423 22.17 5.70 -16.63
N ALA A 424 22.27 4.87 -17.68
CA ALA A 424 22.00 5.27 -19.06
C ALA A 424 20.50 5.30 -19.38
N THR A 425 19.80 4.19 -19.18
CA THR A 425 18.37 4.07 -19.49
C THR A 425 17.47 4.61 -18.39
N ARG A 426 17.98 4.75 -17.15
CA ARG A 426 17.21 5.15 -15.94
C ARG A 426 16.12 4.16 -15.56
N LEU A 427 16.07 2.99 -16.22
CA LEU A 427 15.19 1.88 -15.91
C LEU A 427 15.84 0.96 -14.88
N HIS A 428 15.02 0.20 -14.17
CA HIS A 428 15.48 -0.72 -13.13
C HIS A 428 15.20 -2.17 -13.47
N ILE A 429 16.02 -3.05 -12.88
CA ILE A 429 15.90 -4.52 -12.91
C ILE A 429 15.86 -4.99 -11.46
N ASP A 430 14.98 -5.94 -11.15
CA ASP A 430 14.97 -6.67 -9.89
C ASP A 430 15.89 -7.89 -10.00
N LEU A 431 16.93 -7.93 -9.16
CA LEU A 431 17.90 -9.00 -9.12
C LEU A 431 17.59 -9.97 -7.99
N PHE A 432 17.42 -11.24 -8.35
CA PHE A 432 17.14 -12.34 -7.46
C PHE A 432 18.34 -13.27 -7.33
N PRO A 433 18.92 -13.40 -6.13
CA PRO A 433 19.96 -14.39 -5.89
C PRO A 433 19.39 -15.81 -5.89
N LEU A 434 20.07 -16.74 -6.56
CA LEU A 434 19.92 -18.17 -6.35
C LEU A 434 21.14 -18.72 -5.60
N LEU A 435 20.88 -19.45 -4.52
CA LEU A 435 21.88 -20.00 -3.61
C LEU A 435 22.28 -21.37 -4.11
N VAL A 436 23.49 -21.49 -4.67
CA VAL A 436 23.96 -22.72 -5.33
C VAL A 436 24.42 -23.74 -4.30
N GLY A 437 23.71 -24.89 -4.22
CA GLY A 437 23.90 -25.92 -3.20
C GLY A 437 24.26 -27.31 -3.74
N GLY A 438 24.85 -27.41 -4.93
CA GLY A 438 25.16 -28.68 -5.59
C GLY A 438 24.02 -29.17 -6.47
N ALA A 439 23.40 -30.30 -6.14
CA ALA A 439 22.31 -30.89 -6.95
C ALA A 439 21.01 -30.09 -6.91
N GLU A 440 20.80 -29.31 -5.85
CA GLU A 440 19.68 -28.38 -5.70
C GLU A 440 20.19 -26.96 -5.48
N THR A 441 19.42 -25.97 -5.95
CA THR A 441 19.67 -24.55 -5.72
C THR A 441 18.44 -23.93 -5.08
N THR A 442 18.64 -23.05 -4.09
CA THR A 442 17.55 -22.39 -3.37
C THR A 442 17.35 -20.98 -3.88
N LEU A 443 16.11 -20.63 -4.25
CA LEU A 443 15.76 -19.32 -4.81
C LEU A 443 14.34 -18.91 -4.41
N HIS A 444 13.99 -17.66 -4.66
CA HIS A 444 12.63 -17.17 -4.41
C HIS A 444 11.66 -17.73 -5.45
N MET A 445 10.61 -18.41 -4.99
CA MET A 445 9.56 -18.96 -5.84
C MET A 445 8.19 -18.37 -5.46
N GLU A 446 7.16 -19.19 -5.31
CA GLU A 446 5.80 -18.77 -4.99
C GLU A 446 5.76 -17.97 -3.69
N LYS A 447 5.00 -16.87 -3.65
CA LYS A 447 4.83 -16.04 -2.44
C LYS A 447 6.15 -15.54 -1.87
N MET A 448 7.18 -15.34 -2.71
CA MET A 448 8.54 -14.95 -2.31
C MET A 448 9.21 -15.93 -1.33
N LYS A 449 8.75 -17.18 -1.26
CA LYS A 449 9.36 -18.20 -0.39
C LYS A 449 10.65 -18.72 -1.02
N LEU A 450 11.70 -18.84 -0.21
CA LEU A 450 12.90 -19.56 -0.61
C LEU A 450 12.60 -21.05 -0.57
N ARG A 451 12.82 -21.76 -1.68
CA ARG A 451 12.73 -23.22 -1.74
C ARG A 451 13.79 -23.79 -2.70
N PRO A 452 14.25 -25.03 -2.47
CA PRO A 452 15.13 -25.70 -3.40
C PRO A 452 14.38 -26.12 -4.67
N ILE A 453 15.09 -26.08 -5.80
CA ILE A 453 14.74 -26.74 -7.06
C ILE A 453 15.96 -27.47 -7.61
N ALA A 454 15.75 -28.39 -8.54
CA ALA A 454 16.85 -29.08 -9.22
C ALA A 454 17.77 -28.07 -9.91
N THR A 455 19.07 -28.09 -9.59
CA THR A 455 20.06 -27.17 -10.16
C THR A 455 20.09 -27.26 -11.69
N SER A 456 19.84 -28.45 -12.25
CA SER A 456 19.80 -28.68 -13.69
C SER A 456 18.70 -27.92 -14.45
N LEU A 457 17.68 -27.40 -13.75
CA LEU A 457 16.67 -26.52 -14.36
C LEU A 457 17.21 -25.11 -14.62
N VAL A 458 18.24 -24.71 -13.88
CA VAL A 458 18.73 -23.32 -13.84
C VAL A 458 20.14 -23.20 -14.39
N LEU A 459 21.04 -24.10 -14.00
CA LEU A 459 22.46 -24.04 -14.32
C LEU A 459 22.92 -25.31 -15.09
N PRO A 460 23.87 -25.16 -16.04
CA PRO A 460 24.42 -23.89 -16.55
C PRO A 460 23.38 -23.13 -17.40
N PRO A 461 23.40 -21.79 -17.42
CA PRO A 461 22.44 -21.00 -18.19
C PRO A 461 22.51 -21.31 -19.68
N THR A 462 21.38 -21.18 -20.36
CA THR A 462 21.28 -21.21 -21.82
C THR A 462 21.13 -19.80 -22.39
N GLU A 463 21.32 -19.64 -23.70
CA GLU A 463 21.15 -18.36 -24.39
C GLU A 463 19.83 -18.35 -25.18
N LEU A 464 19.08 -17.25 -25.08
CA LEU A 464 17.89 -16.96 -25.88
C LEU A 464 18.07 -15.65 -26.62
N THR A 465 17.65 -15.61 -27.88
CA THR A 465 17.56 -14.35 -28.64
C THR A 465 16.20 -13.71 -28.38
N PHE A 466 16.20 -12.52 -27.80
CA PHE A 466 15.00 -11.75 -27.52
C PHE A 466 15.12 -10.32 -28.07
N LYS A 467 14.21 -9.94 -28.97
CA LYS A 467 14.18 -8.63 -29.64
C LYS A 467 15.55 -8.18 -30.19
N GLY A 468 16.32 -9.12 -30.72
CA GLY A 468 17.63 -8.87 -31.36
C GLY A 468 18.84 -8.83 -30.41
N ALA A 469 18.63 -9.04 -29.10
CA ALA A 469 19.72 -9.23 -28.13
C ALA A 469 19.81 -10.70 -27.70
N ASN A 470 21.02 -11.17 -27.45
CA ASN A 470 21.26 -12.46 -26.82
C ASN A 470 21.32 -12.25 -25.30
N LEU A 471 20.40 -12.92 -24.59
CA LEU A 471 20.25 -12.84 -23.14
C LEU A 471 20.28 -14.25 -22.57
N LEU A 472 20.77 -14.39 -21.34
CA LEU A 472 20.79 -15.69 -20.67
C LEU A 472 19.41 -16.02 -20.09
N ALA A 473 19.12 -17.31 -20.02
CA ALA A 473 17.95 -17.89 -19.38
C ALA A 473 18.37 -19.12 -18.55
N PRO A 474 17.52 -19.61 -17.64
CA PRO A 474 17.69 -20.90 -16.97
C PRO A 474 18.02 -22.03 -17.97
N ALA A 475 18.83 -23.00 -17.54
CA ALA A 475 19.27 -24.15 -18.34
C ALA A 475 18.12 -24.84 -19.12
N ASP A 476 16.97 -24.99 -18.46
CA ASP A 476 15.72 -25.47 -19.04
C ASP A 476 14.62 -24.44 -18.79
N PRO A 477 14.38 -23.48 -19.72
CA PRO A 477 13.42 -22.41 -19.52
C PRO A 477 11.99 -22.92 -19.27
N GLU A 478 11.54 -23.92 -20.03
CA GLU A 478 10.20 -24.48 -19.89
C GLU A 478 10.05 -25.28 -18.59
N GLY A 479 11.06 -26.08 -18.24
CA GLY A 479 11.11 -26.81 -16.97
C GLY A 479 11.13 -25.87 -15.76
N PHE A 480 11.90 -24.77 -15.83
CA PHE A 480 11.90 -23.73 -14.81
C PHE A 480 10.54 -23.04 -14.67
N LEU A 481 9.88 -22.71 -15.78
CA LEU A 481 8.54 -22.12 -15.77
C LEU A 481 7.49 -23.09 -15.24
N ALA A 482 7.57 -24.37 -15.59
CA ALA A 482 6.69 -25.42 -15.05
C ALA A 482 6.91 -25.61 -13.54
N GLU A 483 8.15 -25.56 -13.09
CA GLU A 483 8.49 -25.60 -11.66
C GLU A 483 7.96 -24.37 -10.92
N ARG A 484 8.04 -23.18 -11.54
CA ARG A 484 7.60 -21.91 -10.94
C ARG A 484 6.10 -21.67 -10.97
N TYR A 485 5.42 -22.03 -12.04
CA TYR A 485 4.01 -21.67 -12.32
C TYR A 485 3.08 -22.89 -12.37
N GLY A 486 3.63 -24.10 -12.26
CA GLY A 486 2.89 -25.35 -12.40
C GLY A 486 2.78 -25.83 -13.86
N PRO A 487 2.23 -27.04 -14.08
CA PRO A 487 2.17 -27.66 -15.41
C PRO A 487 1.31 -26.89 -16.43
N THR A 488 0.45 -25.98 -15.96
CA THR A 488 -0.44 -25.16 -16.80
C THR A 488 0.15 -23.78 -17.13
N TRP A 489 1.44 -23.52 -16.88
CA TRP A 489 2.10 -22.23 -17.10
C TRP A 489 1.89 -21.62 -18.51
N GLY A 490 1.75 -22.49 -19.52
CA GLY A 490 1.46 -22.09 -20.90
C GLY A 490 0.07 -21.47 -21.10
N THR A 491 -0.84 -21.64 -20.14
CA THR A 491 -2.16 -20.98 -20.12
C THR A 491 -2.12 -19.76 -19.19
N PRO A 492 -2.44 -18.55 -19.68
CA PRO A 492 -2.47 -17.36 -18.84
C PRO A 492 -3.42 -17.50 -17.65
N ASN A 493 -2.90 -17.30 -16.43
CA ASN A 493 -3.69 -17.17 -15.22
C ASN A 493 -3.31 -15.86 -14.49
N PRO A 494 -4.08 -14.78 -14.65
CA PRO A 494 -3.77 -13.48 -14.04
C PRO A 494 -3.93 -13.48 -12.50
N PHE A 495 -4.55 -14.53 -11.95
CA PHE A 495 -4.74 -14.71 -10.51
C PHE A 495 -3.73 -15.70 -9.91
N TYR A 496 -2.74 -16.13 -10.71
CA TYR A 496 -1.61 -16.90 -10.20
C TYR A 496 -0.88 -16.12 -9.10
N ASP A 497 -0.69 -16.72 -7.93
CA ASP A 497 -0.07 -16.09 -6.75
C ASP A 497 -0.82 -14.84 -6.22
N TRP A 498 -2.16 -14.85 -6.29
CA TRP A 498 -2.99 -13.75 -5.77
C TRP A 498 -2.78 -13.54 -4.26
N PRO A 499 -2.72 -12.28 -3.78
CA PRO A 499 -2.28 -11.95 -2.42
C PRO A 499 -3.25 -12.34 -1.29
N TRP A 500 -4.50 -12.72 -1.62
CA TRP A 500 -5.46 -13.29 -0.68
C TRP A 500 -6.22 -14.46 -1.30
N LYS A 501 -6.87 -15.26 -0.45
CA LYS A 501 -7.65 -16.41 -0.92
C LYS A 501 -8.88 -15.94 -1.70
N LEU A 502 -9.08 -16.52 -2.88
CA LEU A 502 -10.30 -16.38 -3.67
C LEU A 502 -11.15 -17.65 -3.50
N SER A 503 -12.47 -17.52 -3.51
CA SER A 503 -13.43 -18.60 -3.26
C SER A 503 -13.59 -19.56 -4.44
N ASP A 504 -13.21 -19.13 -5.64
CA ASP A 504 -13.39 -19.82 -6.92
C ASP A 504 -12.07 -20.26 -7.58
N THR A 505 -10.95 -20.19 -6.84
CA THR A 505 -9.66 -20.74 -7.25
C THR A 505 -9.32 -21.97 -6.41
N GLU A 506 -8.78 -23.01 -7.05
CA GLU A 506 -8.20 -24.15 -6.33
C GLU A 506 -6.97 -23.69 -5.50
N ASP A 507 -6.72 -24.36 -4.38
CA ASP A 507 -5.66 -24.00 -3.40
C ASP A 507 -4.24 -24.26 -3.91
#